data_AF-A0A8T5NH11-F1
#
_entry.id   AF-A0A8T5NH11-F1
#
_cell.length_a   1.000
_cell.length_b   1.000
_cell.length_c   1.000
_cell.angle_alpha   90.00
_cell.angle_beta   90.00
_cell.angle_gamma   90.00
#
_symmetry.space_group_name_H-M   'P 1'
#
loop_
_entity.id
_entity.type
_entity.pdbx_description
1 polymer ?
#
loop_
_entity_poly.entity_id
_entity_poly.type
_entity_poly.pdbx_seq_one_letter_code
_entity_poly.pdbx_strand_id
1 'polypeptide(L)'
;MQKSIVIIGAGMGGIASGIFGQLNDYRTQIFEMHSIPGGQCTSWKRKGYTFDVCIHHLFGCGPGTNINRLWKELGAMPKELVYTKDCVSVVSPEGNMFHDFYDIETLERHLMDLSPADTDVIKDYVKANGHPPAKICGEN
;
A
#
# COMPACT_ATOMS: atom_id res chain seq x y z
N MET A 1 31.89 23.94 0.80
CA MET A 1 30.55 24.43 1.21
C MET A 1 29.55 23.31 0.99
N GLN A 2 28.74 22.98 2.00
CA GLN A 2 27.68 21.99 1.83
C GLN A 2 26.59 22.57 0.91
N LYS A 3 26.15 21.80 -0.11
CA LYS A 3 25.06 22.23 -0.99
C LYS A 3 23.73 22.20 -0.23
N SER A 4 22.82 23.12 -0.53
CA SER A 4 21.51 23.19 0.11
C SER A 4 20.36 22.91 -0.86
N ILE A 5 19.26 22.37 -0.33
CA ILE A 5 18.00 22.12 -1.05
C ILE A 5 16.86 22.71 -0.23
N VAL A 6 16.04 23.54 -0.86
CA VAL A 6 14.75 23.98 -0.33
C VAL A 6 13.66 23.15 -0.98
N ILE A 7 12.76 22.60 -0.16
CA ILE A 7 11.65 21.75 -0.58
C ILE A 7 10.36 22.41 -0.12
N ILE A 8 9.41 22.59 -1.03
CA ILE A 8 8.10 23.17 -0.73
C ILE A 8 7.07 22.05 -0.72
N GLY A 9 6.46 21.82 0.44
CA GLY A 9 5.52 20.73 0.72
C GLY A 9 6.18 19.58 1.47
N ALA A 10 5.60 19.22 2.62
CA ALA A 10 5.95 18.04 3.42
C ALA A 10 4.97 16.88 3.16
N GLY A 11 4.56 16.68 1.90
CA GLY A 11 3.94 15.42 1.46
C GLY A 11 4.97 14.29 1.36
N MET A 12 4.51 13.05 1.09
CA MET A 12 5.38 11.88 0.96
C MET A 12 6.60 12.09 0.04
N GLY A 13 6.40 12.72 -1.13
CA GLY A 13 7.48 13.02 -2.06
C GLY A 13 8.47 14.08 -1.55
N GLY A 14 7.99 15.11 -0.86
CA GLY A 14 8.84 16.16 -0.28
C GLY A 14 9.67 15.66 0.89
N ILE A 15 9.06 14.85 1.78
CA ILE A 15 9.77 14.19 2.89
C ILE A 15 10.81 13.22 2.34
N ALA A 16 10.45 12.36 1.36
CA ALA A 16 11.39 11.44 0.74
C ALA A 16 12.57 12.18 0.09
N SER A 17 12.28 13.27 -0.63
CA SER A 17 13.32 14.12 -1.23
C SER A 17 14.23 14.74 -0.18
N GLY A 18 13.68 15.15 0.97
CA GLY A 18 14.44 15.67 2.10
C GLY A 18 15.37 14.63 2.73
N ILE A 19 14.88 13.41 2.91
CA ILE A 19 15.65 12.26 3.43
C ILE A 19 16.78 11.92 2.47
N PHE A 20 16.48 11.67 1.20
CA PHE A 20 17.52 11.33 0.21
C PHE A 20 18.52 12.47 0.00
N GLY A 21 18.08 13.74 0.09
CA GLY A 21 19.01 14.87 0.08
C GLY A 21 20.00 14.82 1.25
N GLN A 22 19.52 14.57 2.47
CA GLN A 22 20.41 14.43 3.65
C GLN A 22 21.34 13.23 3.53
N LEU A 23 20.86 12.10 3.02
CA LEU A 23 21.68 10.91 2.76
C LEU A 23 22.77 11.14 1.71
N ASN A 24 22.65 12.17 0.89
CA ASN A 24 23.61 12.55 -0.15
C ASN A 24 24.34 13.87 0.20
N ASP A 25 24.51 14.16 1.49
CA ASP A 25 25.27 15.30 2.03
C ASP A 25 24.71 16.70 1.70
N TYR A 26 23.46 16.81 1.24
CA TYR A 26 22.81 18.12 1.08
C TYR A 26 22.20 18.57 2.41
N ARG A 27 22.31 19.87 2.72
CA ARG A 27 21.50 20.52 3.76
C ARG A 27 20.09 20.75 3.24
N THR A 28 19.09 20.04 3.75
CA THR A 28 17.71 20.16 3.28
C THR A 28 16.87 20.99 4.24
N GLN A 29 15.90 21.73 3.70
CA GLN A 29 14.89 22.44 4.48
C GLN A 29 13.53 22.30 3.79
N ILE A 30 12.55 21.78 4.52
CA ILE A 30 11.18 21.57 4.04
C ILE A 30 10.27 22.65 4.62
N PHE A 31 9.48 23.29 3.76
CA PHE A 31 8.46 24.25 4.15
C PHE A 31 7.08 23.66 3.88
N GLU A 32 6.26 23.54 4.90
CA GLU A 32 4.87 23.04 4.81
C GLU A 32 3.91 24.15 5.19
N MET A 33 2.82 24.28 4.44
CA MET A 33 1.77 25.25 4.69
C MET A 33 0.87 24.81 5.86
N HIS A 34 0.68 23.50 6.00
CA HIS A 34 -0.08 22.91 7.09
C HIS A 34 0.74 22.85 8.40
N SER A 35 0.08 22.66 9.53
CA SER A 35 0.73 22.52 10.85
C SER A 35 1.34 21.14 11.11
N ILE A 36 1.13 20.17 10.22
CA ILE A 36 1.65 18.80 10.32
C ILE A 36 2.12 18.33 8.94
N PRO A 37 3.13 17.45 8.86
CA PRO A 37 3.56 16.82 7.62
C PRO A 37 2.62 15.69 7.21
N GLY A 38 2.80 15.19 5.98
CA GLY A 38 2.10 14.03 5.42
C GLY A 38 1.36 14.33 4.13
N GLY A 39 0.98 15.59 3.90
CA GLY A 39 0.18 15.99 2.74
C GLY A 39 -1.14 15.20 2.72
N GLN A 40 -1.42 14.50 1.62
CA GLN A 40 -2.59 13.63 1.54
C GLN A 40 -2.50 12.42 2.48
N CYS A 41 -1.31 11.95 2.83
CA CYS A 41 -1.10 10.84 3.77
C CYS A 41 -1.24 11.31 5.23
N THR A 42 -2.41 11.86 5.56
CA THR A 42 -2.75 12.34 6.91
C THR A 42 -4.13 11.85 7.33
N SER A 43 -4.29 11.69 8.64
CA SER A 43 -5.56 11.37 9.27
C SER A 43 -5.93 12.42 10.30
N TRP A 44 -7.23 12.54 10.60
CA TRP A 44 -7.74 13.45 11.62
C TRP A 44 -8.75 12.75 12.53
N LYS A 45 -8.92 13.29 13.74
CA LYS A 45 -9.89 12.77 14.71
C LYS A 45 -11.12 13.65 14.79
N ARG A 46 -12.30 13.04 14.80
CA ARG A 46 -13.58 13.73 15.03
C ARG A 46 -14.54 12.83 15.81
N LYS A 47 -15.06 13.35 16.94
CA LYS A 47 -16.02 12.65 17.81
C LYS A 47 -15.58 11.23 18.23
N GLY A 48 -14.29 11.04 18.53
CA GLY A 48 -13.74 9.75 18.95
C GLY A 48 -13.31 8.81 17.81
N TYR A 49 -13.60 9.17 16.56
CA TYR A 49 -13.21 8.39 15.38
C TYR A 49 -11.97 8.99 14.72
N THR A 50 -11.12 8.13 14.13
CA THR A 50 -10.02 8.53 13.25
C THR A 50 -10.45 8.35 11.81
N PHE A 51 -10.30 9.39 11.00
CA PHE A 51 -10.59 9.40 9.58
C PHE A 51 -9.27 9.53 8.81
N ASP A 52 -8.96 8.55 7.98
CA ASP A 52 -7.89 8.61 6.97
C ASP A 52 -8.58 8.56 5.61
N VAL A 53 -8.24 9.49 4.72
CA VAL A 53 -8.87 9.60 3.38
C VAL A 53 -7.92 9.23 2.25
N CYS A 54 -6.72 8.77 2.56
CA CYS A 54 -5.68 8.56 1.56
C CYS A 54 -5.33 7.09 1.40
N ILE A 55 -4.77 6.47 2.42
CA ILE A 55 -4.19 5.13 2.26
C ILE A 55 -5.25 4.07 2.58
N HIS A 56 -5.84 3.51 1.52
CA HIS A 56 -6.70 2.32 1.60
C HIS A 56 -5.88 1.02 1.51
N HIS A 57 -4.76 1.05 0.77
CA HIS A 57 -3.84 -0.08 0.63
C HIS A 57 -2.38 0.40 0.70
N LEU A 58 -1.55 -0.32 1.45
CA LEU A 58 -0.11 -0.11 1.49
C LEU A 58 0.63 -1.30 0.87
N PHE A 59 1.05 -1.14 -0.37
CA PHE A 59 1.71 -2.19 -1.14
C PHE A 59 3.22 -2.26 -0.89
N GLY A 60 3.79 -3.42 -1.21
CA GLY A 60 5.24 -3.61 -1.20
C GLY A 60 5.84 -3.64 0.21
N CYS A 61 5.05 -4.01 1.22
CA CYS A 61 5.54 -4.18 2.58
C CYS A 61 6.28 -5.50 2.80
N GLY A 62 6.08 -6.48 1.90
CA GLY A 62 6.73 -7.79 1.98
C GLY A 62 8.25 -7.70 1.86
N PRO A 63 9.01 -8.51 2.63
CA PRO A 63 10.46 -8.52 2.58
C PRO A 63 10.97 -8.89 1.18
N GLY A 64 12.13 -8.34 0.80
CA GLY A 64 12.76 -8.62 -0.50
C GLY A 64 12.21 -7.82 -1.68
N THR A 65 11.08 -7.12 -1.53
CA THR A 65 10.56 -6.23 -2.58
C THR A 65 11.35 -4.92 -2.67
N ASN A 66 11.45 -4.35 -3.87
CA ASN A 66 12.09 -3.03 -4.06
C ASN A 66 11.37 -1.92 -3.28
N ILE A 67 10.05 -2.03 -3.16
CA ILE A 67 9.24 -1.09 -2.40
C ILE A 67 9.52 -1.22 -0.89
N ASN A 68 9.70 -2.43 -0.36
CA ASN A 68 10.08 -2.61 1.06
C ASN A 68 11.45 -2.01 1.35
N ARG A 69 12.39 -2.10 0.41
CA ARG A 69 13.69 -1.43 0.51
C ARG A 69 13.53 0.08 0.61
N LEU A 70 12.72 0.67 -0.28
CA LEU A 70 12.41 2.10 -0.23
C LEU A 70 11.80 2.50 1.12
N TRP A 71 10.84 1.72 1.65
CA TRP A 71 10.27 2.00 2.98
C TRP A 71 11.31 1.96 4.10
N LYS A 72 12.28 1.05 4.04
CA LYS A 72 13.38 0.97 5.01
C LYS A 72 14.34 2.16 4.89
N GLU A 73 14.72 2.53 3.67
CA GLU A 73 15.59 3.69 3.40
C GLU A 73 14.96 5.00 3.89
N LEU A 74 13.63 5.12 3.77
CA LEU A 74 12.87 6.25 4.30
C LEU A 74 12.62 6.19 5.82
N GLY A 75 13.04 5.14 6.51
CA GLY A 75 12.76 4.93 7.94
C GLY A 75 11.29 4.66 8.26
N ALA A 76 10.47 4.37 7.26
CA ALA A 76 9.04 4.07 7.40
C ALA A 76 8.77 2.61 7.83
N MET A 77 9.78 1.75 7.79
CA MET A 77 9.73 0.34 8.21
C MET A 77 10.91 -0.01 9.13
N PRO A 78 10.77 -0.97 10.06
CA PRO A 78 9.60 -1.84 10.29
C PRO A 78 8.46 -1.15 11.05
N LYS A 79 7.23 -1.61 10.81
CA LYS A 79 6.01 -1.22 11.53
C LYS A 79 5.11 -2.44 11.74
N GLU A 80 4.21 -2.34 12.71
CA GLU A 80 3.08 -3.26 12.81
C GLU A 80 2.17 -3.05 11.59
N LEU A 81 1.80 -4.15 10.93
CA LEU A 81 0.98 -4.14 9.73
C LEU A 81 -0.29 -4.92 9.99
N VAL A 82 -1.41 -4.34 9.55
CA VAL A 82 -2.71 -5.00 9.57
C VAL A 82 -2.99 -5.50 8.16
N TYR A 83 -3.17 -6.80 8.03
CA TYR A 83 -3.51 -7.43 6.76
C TYR A 83 -5.02 -7.64 6.68
N THR A 84 -5.61 -7.23 5.56
CA THR A 84 -7.01 -7.53 5.24
C THR A 84 -7.09 -8.82 4.43
N LYS A 85 -8.25 -9.49 4.47
CA LYS A 85 -8.48 -10.75 3.73
C LYS A 85 -8.53 -10.51 2.23
N ASP A 86 -9.15 -9.41 1.84
CA ASP A 86 -9.42 -9.00 0.47
C ASP A 86 -8.91 -7.57 0.23
N CYS A 87 -8.62 -7.30 -1.04
CA CYS A 87 -8.27 -5.98 -1.56
C CYS A 87 -9.54 -5.13 -1.69
N VAL A 88 -10.56 -5.65 -2.37
CA VAL A 88 -11.82 -4.95 -2.54
C VAL A 88 -12.98 -5.94 -2.56
N SER A 89 -14.13 -5.49 -2.08
CA SER A 89 -15.39 -6.23 -2.16
C SER A 89 -16.43 -5.39 -2.92
N VAL A 90 -17.19 -6.03 -3.80
CA VAL A 90 -18.23 -5.38 -4.63
C VAL A 90 -19.53 -6.16 -4.57
N VAL A 91 -20.61 -5.50 -4.14
CA VAL A 91 -21.97 -6.07 -4.15
C VAL A 91 -22.67 -5.65 -5.45
N SER A 92 -23.19 -6.61 -6.21
CA SER A 92 -24.06 -6.34 -7.35
C SER A 92 -25.45 -5.86 -6.89
N PRO A 93 -26.24 -5.17 -7.73
CA PRO A 93 -27.60 -4.77 -7.38
C PRO A 93 -28.51 -5.94 -6.97
N GLU A 94 -28.23 -7.14 -7.47
CA GLU A 94 -28.93 -8.39 -7.16
C GLU A 94 -28.49 -9.00 -5.82
N GLY A 95 -27.50 -8.40 -5.15
CA GLY A 95 -26.98 -8.85 -3.87
C GLY A 95 -25.83 -9.85 -3.96
N ASN A 96 -25.31 -10.13 -5.15
CA ASN A 96 -24.15 -11.02 -5.30
C ASN A 96 -22.89 -10.34 -4.80
N MET A 97 -22.15 -11.01 -3.92
CA MET A 97 -20.95 -10.49 -3.29
C MET A 97 -19.70 -11.03 -4.00
N PHE A 98 -18.92 -10.13 -4.59
CA PHE A 98 -17.59 -10.43 -5.12
C PHE A 98 -16.51 -9.94 -4.15
N HIS A 99 -15.55 -10.78 -3.84
CA HIS A 99 -14.37 -10.48 -3.04
C HIS A 99 -13.09 -10.69 -3.86
N ASP A 100 -12.28 -9.64 -3.99
CA ASP A 100 -10.94 -9.71 -4.59
C ASP A 100 -9.90 -10.12 -3.53
N PHE A 101 -9.76 -11.43 -3.31
CA PHE A 101 -8.86 -11.97 -2.29
C PHE A 101 -7.38 -11.83 -2.68
N TYR A 102 -6.52 -11.52 -1.70
CA TYR A 102 -5.06 -11.55 -1.89
C TYR A 102 -4.53 -12.98 -2.05
N ASP A 103 -5.18 -13.97 -1.44
CA ASP A 103 -4.85 -15.38 -1.60
C ASP A 103 -5.41 -15.91 -2.92
N ILE A 104 -4.52 -16.27 -3.83
CA ILE A 104 -4.86 -16.65 -5.20
C ILE A 104 -5.71 -17.93 -5.25
N GLU A 105 -5.47 -18.90 -4.38
CA GLU A 105 -6.27 -20.13 -4.34
C GLU A 105 -7.71 -19.86 -3.85
N THR A 106 -7.86 -18.98 -2.86
CA THR A 106 -9.17 -18.53 -2.37
C THR A 106 -9.88 -17.69 -3.42
N LEU A 107 -9.17 -16.82 -4.14
CA LEU A 107 -9.72 -16.06 -5.27
C LEU A 107 -10.21 -16.98 -6.38
N GLU A 108 -9.41 -17.98 -6.77
CA GLU A 108 -9.78 -18.94 -7.82
C GLU A 108 -11.08 -19.67 -7.48
N ARG A 109 -11.17 -20.26 -6.28
CA ARG A 109 -12.38 -20.95 -5.83
C ARG A 109 -13.58 -20.01 -5.81
N HIS A 110 -13.40 -18.79 -5.28
CA HIS A 110 -14.48 -17.81 -5.20
C HIS A 110 -15.01 -17.40 -6.58
N LEU A 111 -14.12 -17.17 -7.55
CA LEU A 111 -14.50 -16.85 -8.92
C LEU A 111 -15.26 -18.00 -9.58
N MET A 112 -14.83 -19.25 -9.38
CA MET A 112 -15.51 -20.43 -9.92
C MET A 112 -16.89 -20.65 -9.29
N ASP A 113 -17.05 -20.38 -8.00
CA ASP A 113 -18.35 -20.44 -7.33
C ASP A 113 -19.32 -19.37 -7.87
N LEU A 114 -18.82 -18.17 -8.17
CA LEU A 114 -19.62 -17.08 -8.73
C LEU A 114 -20.00 -17.31 -10.20
N SER A 115 -19.09 -17.84 -11.00
CA SER A 115 -19.33 -18.13 -12.42
C SER A 115 -18.71 -19.46 -12.85
N PRO A 116 -19.40 -20.59 -12.60
CA PRO A 116 -18.90 -21.91 -13.01
C PRO A 116 -18.67 -22.03 -14.52
N ALA A 117 -19.42 -21.27 -15.31
CA ALA A 117 -19.29 -21.24 -16.77
C ALA A 117 -17.94 -20.68 -17.25
N ASP A 118 -17.27 -19.84 -16.44
CA ASP A 118 -16.01 -19.18 -16.80
C ASP A 118 -14.77 -19.92 -16.29
N THR A 119 -14.93 -21.16 -15.79
CA THR A 119 -13.87 -21.95 -15.13
C THR A 119 -12.54 -21.95 -15.88
N ASP A 120 -12.55 -22.19 -17.19
CA ASP A 120 -11.30 -22.30 -17.97
C ASP A 120 -10.58 -20.94 -18.06
N VAL A 121 -11.32 -19.84 -18.26
CA VAL A 121 -10.77 -18.48 -18.30
C VAL A 121 -10.24 -18.06 -16.93
N ILE A 122 -10.94 -18.43 -15.85
CA ILE A 122 -10.52 -18.17 -14.48
C ILE A 122 -9.18 -18.86 -14.18
N LYS A 123 -9.02 -20.12 -14.57
CA LYS A 123 -7.75 -20.85 -14.42
C LYS A 123 -6.60 -20.18 -15.16
N ASP A 124 -6.85 -19.74 -16.39
CA ASP A 124 -5.85 -19.03 -17.18
C ASP A 124 -5.45 -17.70 -16.53
N TYR A 125 -6.43 -16.93 -16.05
CA TYR A 125 -6.20 -15.68 -15.31
C TYR A 125 -5.37 -15.92 -14.04
N VAL A 126 -5.75 -16.90 -13.23
CA VAL A 126 -5.06 -17.23 -11.99
C VAL A 126 -3.63 -17.69 -12.26
N LYS A 127 -3.43 -18.55 -13.26
CA LYS A 127 -2.10 -19.02 -13.67
C LYS A 127 -1.20 -17.87 -14.14
N ALA A 128 -1.74 -16.89 -14.86
CA ALA A 128 -0.99 -15.73 -15.33
C ALA A 128 -0.53 -14.82 -14.17
N ASN A 129 -1.35 -14.71 -13.12
CA ASN A 129 -1.08 -13.87 -11.95
C ASN A 129 -0.37 -14.62 -10.82
N GLY A 130 -0.40 -15.96 -10.85
CA GLY A 130 0.27 -16.87 -9.93
C GLY A 130 1.78 -16.87 -10.12
N HIS A 131 2.45 -15.78 -9.77
CA HIS A 131 3.82 -15.87 -9.28
C HIS A 131 3.79 -16.61 -7.93
N PRO A 132 4.85 -17.35 -7.55
CA PRO A 132 4.86 -18.07 -6.28
C PRO A 132 4.39 -17.11 -5.18
N PRO A 133 3.44 -17.53 -4.32
CA PRO A 133 2.84 -16.63 -3.36
C PRO A 133 3.97 -15.94 -2.62
N ALA A 134 3.99 -14.61 -2.69
CA ALA A 134 4.69 -13.86 -1.67
C ALA A 134 3.97 -14.29 -0.40
N LYS A 135 4.57 -15.23 0.36
CA LYS A 135 4.01 -15.77 1.60
C LYS A 135 3.34 -14.61 2.31
N ILE A 136 2.06 -14.76 2.63
CA ILE A 136 1.36 -13.76 3.43
C ILE A 136 2.26 -13.52 4.64
N CYS A 137 2.71 -12.28 4.78
CA CYS A 137 3.81 -11.95 5.66
C CYS A 137 3.28 -12.05 7.10
N GLY A 138 3.46 -13.21 7.72
CA GLY A 138 2.84 -13.59 8.99
C GLY A 138 2.67 -15.10 9.20
N GLU A 139 2.77 -15.91 8.14
CA GLU A 139 2.86 -17.36 8.28
C GLU A 139 4.33 -17.80 8.45
N ASN A 140 4.67 -18.22 9.66
CA ASN A 140 5.90 -18.99 9.94
C ASN A 140 5.76 -20.39 9.34
#